data_AF-A0A8T6UV39-F1
#
_entry.id   AF-A0A8T6UV39-F1
#
_cell.length_a   1.000
_cell.length_b   1.000
_cell.length_c   1.000
_cell.angle_alpha   90.00
_cell.angle_beta   90.00
_cell.angle_gamma   90.00
#
_symmetry.space_group_name_H-M   'P 1'
#
loop_
_entity.id
_entity.type
_entity.pdbx_description
1 polymer ?
#
loop_
_entity_poly.entity_id
_entity_poly.type
_entity_poly.pdbx_seq_one_letter_code
_entity_poly.pdbx_strand_id
1 'polypeptide(L)'
;ASVERLAPEVYSPLFTMANLNLPRDRITINAWCRNFFQLHPIVRNAITLHATYPISKLNLKCHDKRVLEFFEGMVEEMDLMNALGDISLEYWKLGECFPFAELNESNGKWSRVV
;
A
#
# COMPACT_ATOMS: atom_id res chain seq x y z
N ALA A 1 -58.76 -5.45 -15.05
CA ALA A 1 -57.29 -5.45 -14.90
C ALA A 1 -56.97 -5.23 -13.43
N SER A 2 -56.39 -6.20 -12.76
CA SER A 2 -55.94 -6.10 -11.35
C SER A 2 -54.69 -5.22 -11.30
N VAL A 3 -54.74 -4.13 -10.54
CA VAL A 3 -53.58 -3.27 -10.30
C VAL A 3 -52.81 -3.87 -9.12
N GLU A 4 -51.69 -4.53 -9.40
CA GLU A 4 -50.75 -4.95 -8.36
C GLU A 4 -50.02 -3.72 -7.83
N ARG A 5 -50.21 -3.44 -6.53
CA ARG A 5 -49.45 -2.41 -5.84
C ARG A 5 -48.12 -3.04 -5.42
N LEU A 6 -47.03 -2.68 -6.11
CA LEU A 6 -45.69 -2.98 -5.63
C LEU A 6 -45.49 -2.33 -4.26
N ALA A 7 -45.06 -3.12 -3.28
CA ALA A 7 -44.63 -2.59 -2.00
C ALA A 7 -43.49 -1.57 -2.24
N PRO A 8 -43.41 -0.48 -1.47
CA PRO A 8 -42.35 0.50 -1.65
C PRO A 8 -41.00 -0.21 -1.55
N GLU A 9 -40.12 0.02 -2.53
CA GLU A 9 -38.77 -0.51 -2.50
C GLU A 9 -38.09 -0.05 -1.22
N VAL A 10 -37.66 -1.01 -0.40
CA VAL A 10 -36.88 -0.71 0.80
C VAL A 10 -35.55 -0.15 0.34
N TYR A 11 -35.43 1.17 0.36
CA TYR A 11 -34.19 1.85 -0.01
C TYR A 11 -33.11 1.51 1.02
N SER A 12 -32.14 0.73 0.57
CA SER A 12 -30.87 0.55 1.27
C SER A 12 -29.77 0.77 0.26
N PRO A 13 -28.79 1.65 0.54
CA PRO A 13 -27.64 1.80 -0.33
C PRO A 13 -26.95 0.44 -0.55
N LEU A 14 -26.94 -0.45 0.45
CA LEU A 14 -26.31 -1.78 0.36
C LEU A 14 -27.06 -2.80 -0.52
N PHE A 15 -28.33 -2.55 -0.85
CA PHE A 15 -29.16 -3.44 -1.69
C PHE A 15 -29.38 -2.91 -3.10
N THR A 16 -28.67 -1.84 -3.48
CA THR A 16 -28.63 -1.42 -4.88
C THR A 16 -27.95 -2.49 -5.75
N MET A 17 -28.45 -2.71 -6.96
CA MET A 17 -27.89 -3.71 -7.89
C MET A 17 -26.40 -3.49 -8.17
N ALA A 18 -25.94 -2.23 -8.19
CA ALA A 18 -24.53 -1.89 -8.32
C ALA A 18 -23.69 -2.45 -7.15
N ASN A 19 -24.18 -2.35 -5.92
CA ASN A 19 -23.47 -2.83 -4.72
C ASN A 19 -23.55 -4.34 -4.53
N LEU A 20 -24.49 -5.03 -5.17
CA LEU A 20 -24.51 -6.49 -5.22
C LEU A 20 -23.38 -7.06 -6.09
N ASN A 21 -22.93 -6.30 -7.10
CA ASN A 21 -21.84 -6.71 -7.99
C ASN A 21 -20.45 -6.37 -7.44
N LEU A 22 -20.36 -5.55 -6.39
CA LEU A 22 -19.08 -5.20 -5.78
C LEU A 22 -18.58 -6.31 -4.86
N PRO A 23 -17.27 -6.61 -4.88
CA PRO A 23 -16.69 -7.57 -3.96
C PRO A 23 -16.83 -7.09 -2.51
N ARG A 24 -17.18 -8.01 -1.62
CA ARG A 24 -17.36 -7.73 -0.18
C ARG A 24 -16.21 -8.24 0.67
N ASP A 25 -15.50 -9.25 0.18
CA ASP A 25 -14.36 -9.84 0.83
C ASP A 25 -13.06 -9.14 0.42
N ARG A 26 -12.18 -8.94 1.41
CA ARG A 26 -10.88 -8.27 1.22
C ARG A 26 -10.01 -8.96 0.17
N ILE A 27 -10.10 -10.29 0.07
CA ILE A 27 -9.31 -11.08 -0.88
C ILE A 27 -9.69 -10.72 -2.32
N THR A 28 -10.98 -10.70 -2.64
CA THR A 28 -11.46 -10.33 -3.98
C THR A 28 -11.23 -8.86 -4.27
N ILE A 29 -11.42 -7.96 -3.29
CA ILE A 29 -11.07 -6.53 -3.43
C ILE A 29 -9.58 -6.38 -3.82
N ASN A 30 -8.68 -7.04 -3.09
CA ASN A 30 -7.24 -6.98 -3.36
C ASN A 30 -6.89 -7.58 -4.73
N ALA A 31 -7.57 -8.64 -5.15
CA ALA A 31 -7.39 -9.22 -6.48
C ALA A 31 -7.81 -8.24 -7.58
N TRP A 32 -8.92 -7.53 -7.40
CA TRP A 32 -9.39 -6.49 -8.31
C TRP A 32 -8.40 -5.33 -8.38
N CYS A 33 -7.95 -4.80 -7.25
CA CYS A 33 -6.97 -3.71 -7.21
C CYS A 33 -5.68 -4.07 -7.98
N ARG A 34 -5.16 -5.30 -7.78
CA ARG A 34 -3.99 -5.80 -8.53
C ARG A 34 -4.27 -5.90 -10.03
N ASN A 35 -5.44 -6.39 -10.41
CA ASN A 35 -5.84 -6.51 -11.80
C ASN A 35 -5.96 -5.13 -12.47
N PHE A 36 -6.58 -4.14 -11.83
CA PHE A 36 -6.67 -2.78 -12.33
C PHE A 36 -5.30 -2.12 -12.49
N PHE A 37 -4.41 -2.30 -11.52
CA PHE A 37 -3.02 -1.81 -11.62
C PHE A 37 -2.26 -2.48 -12.78
N GLN A 38 -2.50 -3.76 -13.04
CA GLN A 38 -1.83 -4.50 -14.10
C GLN A 38 -2.39 -4.18 -15.50
N LEU A 39 -3.70 -4.05 -15.65
CA LEU A 39 -4.33 -3.92 -16.97
C LEU A 39 -4.52 -2.48 -17.42
N HIS A 40 -4.78 -1.54 -16.51
CA HIS A 40 -5.15 -0.18 -16.87
C HIS A 40 -3.93 0.78 -16.79
N PRO A 41 -3.40 1.27 -17.93
CA PRO A 41 -2.15 2.04 -17.95
C PRO A 41 -2.24 3.38 -17.21
N ILE A 42 -3.38 4.08 -17.29
CA ILE A 42 -3.57 5.35 -16.58
C ILE A 42 -3.53 5.15 -15.06
N VAL A 43 -4.22 4.12 -14.56
CA VAL A 43 -4.27 3.77 -13.13
C VAL A 43 -2.88 3.40 -12.65
N ARG A 44 -2.18 2.55 -13.42
CA ARG A 44 -0.79 2.18 -13.13
C ARG A 44 0.10 3.41 -13.01
N ASN A 45 0.08 4.29 -14.02
CA ASN A 45 0.94 5.47 -14.04
C ASN A 45 0.63 6.43 -12.89
N ALA A 46 -0.65 6.67 -12.59
CA ALA A 46 -1.05 7.51 -11.47
C ALA A 46 -0.54 6.95 -10.13
N ILE A 47 -0.71 5.64 -9.90
CA ILE A 47 -0.24 4.98 -8.68
C ILE A 47 1.29 5.03 -8.58
N THR A 48 2.01 4.70 -9.66
CA THR A 48 3.48 4.74 -9.69
C THR A 48 4.01 6.15 -9.44
N LEU A 49 3.36 7.18 -9.99
CA LEU A 49 3.70 8.57 -9.74
C LEU A 49 3.57 8.92 -8.25
N HIS A 50 2.44 8.59 -7.64
CA HIS A 50 2.21 8.84 -6.21
C HIS A 50 3.14 8.03 -5.30
N ALA A 51 3.53 6.82 -5.72
CA ALA A 51 4.46 6.00 -4.98
C ALA A 51 5.90 6.57 -4.98
N THR A 52 6.33 7.16 -6.10
CA THR A 52 7.73 7.58 -6.33
C THR A 52 8.02 9.03 -5.92
N TYR A 53 7.06 9.94 -6.06
CA TYR A 53 7.24 11.36 -5.75
C TYR A 53 7.64 11.70 -4.30
N PRO A 54 7.16 11.01 -3.24
CA PRO A 54 7.51 11.38 -1.87
C PRO A 54 8.93 11.00 -1.46
N ILE A 55 9.63 10.14 -2.21
CA ILE A 55 10.92 9.57 -1.82
C ILE A 55 12.04 10.33 -2.51
N SER A 56 12.39 11.50 -1.98
CA SER A 56 13.40 12.38 -2.59
C SER A 56 14.77 12.31 -1.92
N LYS A 57 14.82 12.25 -0.58
CA LYS A 57 16.07 12.15 0.19
C LYS A 57 15.80 11.82 1.66
N LEU A 58 16.57 10.90 2.24
CA LEU A 58 16.63 10.72 3.69
C LEU A 58 17.82 11.52 4.25
N ASN A 59 17.59 12.34 5.27
CA ASN A 59 18.66 13.04 5.99
C ASN A 59 18.53 12.74 7.48
N LEU A 60 19.52 12.07 8.05
CA LEU A 60 19.60 11.80 9.48
C LEU A 60 20.30 12.97 10.19
N LYS A 61 19.81 13.33 11.38
CA LYS A 61 20.43 14.35 12.24
C LYS A 61 20.55 13.78 13.65
N CYS A 62 21.77 13.68 14.15
CA CYS A 62 22.07 13.25 15.51
C CYS A 62 23.13 14.15 16.14
N HIS A 63 23.11 14.28 17.46
CA HIS A 63 24.13 15.02 18.20
C HIS A 63 25.46 14.25 18.29
N ASP A 64 25.39 12.93 18.45
CA ASP A 64 26.56 12.04 18.47
C ASP A 64 26.87 11.55 17.04
N LYS A 65 28.09 11.79 16.58
CA LYS A 65 28.57 11.38 15.26
C LYS A 65 28.66 9.87 15.10
N ARG A 66 29.02 9.13 16.16
CA ARG A 66 29.16 7.66 16.07
C ARG A 66 27.82 6.99 15.87
N VAL A 67 26.80 7.51 16.54
CA VAL A 67 25.42 7.04 16.37
C VAL A 67 24.92 7.37 14.97
N LEU A 68 25.21 8.58 14.47
CA LEU A 68 24.86 8.97 13.11
C LEU A 68 25.47 8.04 12.06
N GLU A 69 26.79 7.81 12.13
CA GLU A 69 27.51 6.92 11.20
C GLU A 69 26.97 5.49 11.23
N PHE A 70 26.58 4.98 12.40
CA PHE A 70 25.96 3.66 12.53
C PHE A 70 24.64 3.56 11.78
N PHE A 71 23.73 4.53 11.96
CA PHE A 71 22.43 4.53 11.30
C PHE A 71 22.53 4.84 9.80
N GLU A 72 23.42 5.74 9.39
CA GLU A 72 23.69 6.01 7.97
C GLU A 72 24.19 4.74 7.26
N GLY A 73 25.15 4.03 7.85
CA GLY A 73 25.63 2.76 7.30
C GLY A 73 24.54 1.69 7.28
N MET A 74 23.68 1.62 8.30
CA MET A 74 22.56 0.67 8.33
C MET A 74 21.52 0.96 7.25
N VAL A 75 21.18 2.22 7.01
CA VAL A 75 20.24 2.66 5.95
C VAL A 75 20.76 2.27 4.57
N GLU A 76 22.06 2.41 4.34
CA GLU A 76 22.72 2.04 3.09
C GLU A 76 22.79 0.53 2.91
N GLU A 77 23.18 -0.22 3.95
CA GLU A 77 23.23 -1.70 3.93
C GLU A 77 21.88 -2.34 3.63
N MET A 78 20.78 -1.78 4.15
CA MET A 78 19.43 -2.31 3.95
C MET A 78 18.75 -1.83 2.66
N ASP A 79 19.39 -0.96 1.88
CA ASP A 79 18.82 -0.29 0.71
C ASP A 79 17.43 0.32 0.99
N LEU A 80 17.35 1.08 2.09
CA LEU A 80 16.07 1.54 2.65
C LEU A 80 15.25 2.37 1.65
N MET A 81 15.92 3.12 0.78
CA MET A 81 15.24 4.00 -0.18
C MET A 81 14.43 3.20 -1.20
N ASN A 82 14.97 2.08 -1.69
CA ASN A 82 14.25 1.20 -2.59
C ASN A 82 13.14 0.45 -1.85
N ALA A 83 13.42 -0.04 -0.63
CA ALA A 83 12.41 -0.68 0.20
C ALA A 83 11.20 0.24 0.50
N LEU A 84 11.45 1.52 0.79
CA LEU A 84 10.39 2.52 0.96
C LEU A 84 9.57 2.73 -0.32
N GLY A 85 10.20 2.62 -1.50
CA GLY A 85 9.51 2.68 -2.79
C GLY A 85 8.51 1.55 -2.96
N ASP A 86 8.92 0.33 -2.63
CA ASP A 86 8.07 -0.85 -2.72
C ASP A 86 6.94 -0.81 -1.68
N ILE A 87 7.22 -0.38 -0.45
CA ILE A 87 6.22 -0.18 0.60
C ILE A 87 5.18 0.85 0.16
N SER A 88 5.64 1.97 -0.38
CA SER A 88 4.77 3.04 -0.90
C SER A 88 3.89 2.52 -2.04
N LEU A 89 4.46 1.75 -2.96
CA LEU A 89 3.72 1.18 -4.09
C LEU A 89 2.64 0.18 -3.63
N GLU A 90 2.95 -0.71 -2.68
CA GLU A 90 1.95 -1.61 -2.10
C GLU A 90 0.84 -0.84 -1.37
N TYR A 91 1.21 0.17 -0.58
CA TYR A 91 0.25 1.01 0.13
C TYR A 91 -0.70 1.74 -0.83
N TRP A 92 -0.20 2.36 -1.89
CA TRP A 92 -1.06 3.04 -2.87
C TRP A 92 -1.91 2.09 -3.72
N LYS A 93 -1.47 0.84 -3.89
CA LYS A 93 -2.18 -0.17 -4.67
C LYS A 93 -3.28 -0.88 -3.87
N LEU A 94 -3.03 -1.21 -2.61
CA LEU A 94 -3.92 -2.05 -1.79
C LEU A 94 -4.53 -1.31 -0.59
N GLY A 95 -4.00 -0.13 -0.24
CA GLY A 95 -4.38 0.64 0.95
C GLY A 95 -3.73 0.15 2.25
N GLU A 96 -2.90 -0.88 2.18
CA GLU A 96 -2.19 -1.46 3.33
C GLU A 96 -0.85 -2.07 2.90
N CYS A 97 0.15 -1.98 3.77
CA CYS A 97 1.45 -2.64 3.62
C CYS A 97 1.98 -3.00 5.01
N PHE A 98 2.51 -4.21 5.17
CA PHE A 98 3.06 -4.71 6.43
C PHE A 98 4.53 -5.11 6.20
N PRO A 99 5.48 -4.15 6.28
CA PRO A 99 6.89 -4.46 6.10
C PRO A 99 7.44 -5.22 7.29
N PHE A 100 8.25 -6.24 7.03
CA PHE A 100 8.96 -7.00 8.04
C PHE A 100 10.46 -6.73 7.91
N ALA A 101 11.14 -6.45 9.02
CA ALA A 101 12.58 -6.21 9.03
C ALA A 101 13.32 -7.37 9.70
N GLU A 102 14.42 -7.80 9.08
CA GLU A 102 15.30 -8.85 9.60
C GLU A 102 16.40 -8.24 10.46
N LEU A 103 16.44 -8.57 11.76
CA LEU A 103 17.49 -8.13 12.67
C LEU A 103 18.67 -9.10 12.59
N ASN A 104 19.86 -8.57 12.37
CA ASN A 104 21.08 -9.33 12.55
C ASN A 104 21.61 -9.10 13.97
N GLU A 105 21.49 -10.14 14.78
CA GLU A 105 21.89 -10.10 16.20
C GLU A 105 23.39 -9.90 16.41
N SER A 106 24.22 -10.27 15.43
CA SER A 106 25.69 -10.19 15.56
C SER A 106 26.23 -8.76 15.50
N ASN A 107 25.61 -7.91 14.69
CA ASN A 107 26.00 -6.51 14.50
C ASN A 107 24.97 -5.52 15.06
N GLY A 108 23.82 -6.01 15.55
CA GLY A 108 22.72 -5.20 16.07
C GLY A 108 22.04 -4.32 15.01
N LYS A 109 22.21 -4.63 13.73
CA LYS A 109 21.65 -3.87 12.60
C LYS A 109 20.51 -4.61 11.93
N TRP A 110 19.56 -3.84 11.42
CA TRP A 110 18.55 -4.35 10.50
C TRP A 110 19.19 -4.60 9.13
N SER A 111 19.04 -5.81 8.59
CA SER A 111 19.74 -6.25 7.38
C SER A 111 18.91 -6.06 6.11
N ARG A 112 17.59 -6.26 6.19
CA ARG A 112 16.69 -6.19 5.03
C ARG A 112 15.26 -5.95 5.47
N VAL A 113 14.50 -5.27 4.63
CA VAL A 113 13.03 -5.16 4.72
C VAL A 113 12.40 -6.07 3.67
N VAL A 114 11.39 -6.85 4.08
CA VAL A 114 10.63 -7.83 3.28
C VAL A 114 9.15 -7.45 3.28
#